data_AF-D2QVK4-F1
#
_entry.id   AF-D2QVK4-F1
#
_cell.length_a   1.000
_cell.length_b   1.000
_cell.length_c   1.000
_cell.angle_alpha   90.00
_cell.angle_beta   90.00
_cell.angle_gamma   90.00
#
_symmetry.space_group_name_H-M   'P 1'
#
loop_
_entity.id
_entity.type
_entity.pdbx_description
1 polymer ?
#
loop_
_entity_poly.entity_id
_entity_poly.type
_entity_poly.pdbx_seq_one_letter_code
_entity_poly.pdbx_strand_id
1 'polypeptide(L)'
;MITRSQPLPTNETPLAIRGMVCARCMDVVRQELEDLGWEVTQVRLGQVQVRGQVSPDELARIQAVLEKQGFSLVSDAKVTLIQRIKTLIEQTLNRDDLSERKIRFSDFLATELSMSYDTLSALFSASEGQTLERYIIERRLDKVKERLVYSDLSLSEIAHQTGYSSVPHLSNQFKRLTGLSPTFFRTVRRDKQALQQQTG
;
A
#
# COMPACT_ATOMS: atom_id res chain seq x y z
N MET A 1 -11.68 -20.79 40.94
CA MET A 1 -12.14 -19.43 40.59
C MET A 1 -10.93 -18.61 40.16
N ILE A 2 -10.71 -18.41 38.86
CA ILE A 2 -10.13 -17.16 38.32
C ILE A 2 -10.66 -17.03 36.88
N THR A 3 -11.60 -16.10 36.70
CA THR A 3 -12.22 -15.72 35.42
C THR A 3 -11.18 -15.05 34.52
N ARG A 4 -10.79 -15.72 33.43
CA ARG A 4 -10.12 -15.05 32.30
C ARG A 4 -11.17 -14.32 31.49
N SER A 5 -11.45 -13.08 31.87
CA SER A 5 -12.24 -12.13 31.10
C SER A 5 -11.53 -11.86 29.76
N GLN A 6 -12.03 -12.46 28.70
CA GLN A 6 -11.69 -12.13 27.33
C GLN A 6 -12.34 -10.78 27.00
N PRO A 7 -11.61 -9.73 26.57
CA PRO A 7 -12.27 -8.51 26.12
C PRO A 7 -12.91 -8.77 24.76
N LEU A 8 -14.16 -8.34 24.65
CA LEU A 8 -14.94 -8.26 23.42
C LEU A 8 -14.21 -7.44 22.34
N PRO A 9 -14.51 -7.62 21.04
CA PRO A 9 -13.94 -6.80 19.98
C PRO A 9 -14.52 -5.38 20.10
N THR A 10 -13.85 -4.50 20.83
CA THR A 10 -14.15 -3.09 20.88
C THR A 10 -13.58 -2.43 19.62
N ASN A 11 -14.43 -1.68 18.91
CA ASN A 11 -14.06 -0.91 17.72
C ASN A 11 -13.16 0.26 18.14
N GLU A 12 -11.90 -0.02 18.48
CA GLU A 12 -10.92 0.91 19.00
C GLU A 12 -9.74 1.01 18.03
N THR A 13 -9.37 2.24 17.68
CA THR A 13 -8.22 2.50 16.81
C THR A 13 -7.03 2.95 17.65
N PRO A 14 -5.93 2.18 17.70
CA PRO A 14 -4.70 2.63 18.32
C PRO A 14 -3.99 3.66 17.44
N LEU A 15 -3.56 4.77 18.04
CA LEU A 15 -2.76 5.83 17.45
C LEU A 15 -1.42 5.91 18.20
N ALA A 16 -0.31 5.68 17.51
CA ALA A 16 1.01 5.84 18.10
C ALA A 16 1.44 7.32 18.03
N ILE A 17 2.17 7.82 19.03
CA ILE A 17 2.54 9.25 19.15
C ILE A 17 3.99 9.36 19.64
N ARG A 18 4.80 10.15 18.93
CA ARG A 18 6.18 10.48 19.26
C ARG A 18 6.23 11.80 20.03
N GLY A 19 7.18 11.92 20.95
CA GLY A 19 7.38 13.13 21.75
C GLY A 19 6.67 13.11 23.11
N MET A 20 5.91 12.05 23.43
CA MET A 20 5.45 11.83 24.80
C MET A 20 6.60 11.36 25.69
N VAL A 21 6.91 12.13 26.74
CA VAL A 21 8.03 11.83 27.66
C VAL A 21 7.57 11.79 29.13
N CYS A 22 6.44 12.41 29.47
CA CYS A 22 5.95 12.46 30.86
C CYS A 22 4.41 12.40 30.95
N ALA A 23 3.89 12.29 32.17
CA ALA A 23 2.45 12.25 32.45
C ALA A 23 1.69 13.45 31.88
N ARG A 24 2.29 14.66 31.96
CA ARG A 24 1.71 15.87 31.38
C ARG A 24 1.55 15.78 29.86
N CYS A 25 2.44 15.09 29.15
CA CYS A 25 2.27 14.87 27.71
C CYS A 25 1.04 14.00 27.41
N MET A 26 0.77 13.00 28.26
CA MET A 26 -0.41 12.13 28.11
C MET A 26 -1.70 12.91 28.34
N ASP A 27 -1.72 13.81 29.32
CA ASP A 27 -2.88 14.67 29.60
C ASP A 27 -3.14 15.64 28.45
N VAL A 28 -2.10 16.27 27.89
CA VAL A 28 -2.24 17.17 26.73
C VAL A 28 -2.77 16.40 25.52
N VAL A 29 -2.19 15.24 25.20
CA VAL A 29 -2.64 14.41 24.08
C VAL A 29 -4.11 14.00 24.24
N ARG A 30 -4.54 13.64 25.45
CA ARG A 30 -5.95 13.32 25.72
C ARG A 30 -6.84 14.53 25.45
N GLN A 31 -6.50 15.68 26.02
CA GLN A 31 -7.30 16.89 25.91
C GLN A 31 -7.48 17.31 24.44
N GLU A 32 -6.40 17.31 23.66
CA GLU A 32 -6.46 17.71 22.24
C GLU A 32 -7.33 16.76 21.40
N LEU A 33 -7.35 15.47 21.73
CA LEU A 33 -8.21 14.49 21.05
C LEU A 33 -9.68 14.64 21.45
N GLU A 34 -9.95 14.87 22.74
CA GLU A 34 -11.31 15.12 23.25
C GLU A 34 -11.87 16.44 22.71
N ASP A 35 -11.04 17.49 22.59
CA ASP A 35 -11.41 18.78 21.99
C ASP A 35 -11.74 18.65 20.49
N LEU A 36 -11.14 17.67 19.81
CA LEU A 36 -11.48 17.27 18.44
C LEU A 36 -12.73 16.38 18.35
N GLY A 37 -13.33 16.01 19.48
CA GLY A 37 -14.54 15.19 19.56
C GLY A 37 -14.31 13.69 19.61
N TRP A 38 -13.07 13.22 19.84
CA TRP A 38 -12.76 11.80 19.98
C TRP A 38 -12.94 11.31 21.40
N GLU A 39 -13.57 10.14 21.56
CA GLU A 39 -13.60 9.46 22.84
C GLU A 39 -12.30 8.67 23.06
N VAL A 40 -11.45 9.16 23.97
CA VAL A 40 -10.17 8.54 24.32
C VAL A 40 -10.39 7.45 25.37
N THR A 41 -10.19 6.18 25.00
CA THR A 41 -10.42 5.04 25.91
C THR A 41 -9.17 4.70 26.74
N GLN A 42 -7.97 4.89 26.19
CA GLN A 42 -6.72 4.62 26.90
C GLN A 42 -5.57 5.50 26.41
N VAL A 43 -4.71 5.97 27.33
CA VAL A 43 -3.46 6.68 26.99
C VAL A 43 -2.29 6.01 27.70
N ARG A 44 -1.20 5.78 26.96
CA ARG A 44 0.07 5.28 27.47
C ARG A 44 1.23 6.04 26.82
N LEU A 45 2.41 6.00 27.42
CA LEU A 45 3.62 6.57 26.82
C LEU A 45 3.83 6.01 25.41
N GLY A 46 3.73 6.89 24.42
CA GLY A 46 3.91 6.55 23.01
C GLY A 46 2.65 6.10 22.25
N GLN A 47 1.48 5.95 22.89
CA GLN A 47 0.27 5.44 22.25
C GLN A 47 -1.03 5.92 22.92
N VAL A 48 -2.06 6.15 22.13
CA VAL A 48 -3.43 6.46 22.57
C VAL A 48 -4.44 5.60 21.82
N GLN A 49 -5.54 5.21 22.47
CA GLN A 49 -6.66 4.50 21.86
C GLN A 49 -7.88 5.41 21.85
N VAL A 50 -8.54 5.46 20.68
CA VAL A 50 -9.78 6.18 20.47
C VAL A 50 -10.88 5.22 20.02
N ARG A 51 -12.12 5.48 20.42
CA ARG A 51 -13.27 4.70 19.96
C ARG A 51 -13.66 5.12 18.54
N GLY A 52 -13.93 4.14 17.69
CA GLY A 52 -14.32 4.32 16.29
C GLY A 52 -13.18 4.07 15.31
N GLN A 53 -13.51 4.13 14.02
CA GLN A 53 -12.53 4.10 12.92
C GLN A 53 -12.12 5.54 12.59
N VAL A 54 -10.81 5.80 12.54
CA VAL A 54 -10.28 7.12 12.19
C VAL A 54 -10.04 7.17 10.69
N SER A 55 -10.74 8.06 10.00
CA SER A 55 -10.53 8.31 8.57
C SER A 55 -9.21 9.06 8.30
N PRO A 56 -8.70 9.02 7.07
CA PRO A 56 -7.49 9.75 6.67
C PRO A 56 -7.57 11.26 6.91
N ASP A 57 -8.74 11.86 6.70
CA ASP A 57 -8.95 13.30 6.90
C ASP A 57 -8.93 13.65 8.39
N GLU A 58 -9.48 12.77 9.23
CA GLU A 58 -9.43 12.92 10.68
C GLU A 58 -8.01 12.71 11.22
N LEU A 59 -7.26 11.73 10.71
CA LEU A 59 -5.84 11.55 11.03
C LEU A 59 -5.02 12.81 10.70
N ALA A 60 -5.31 13.47 9.57
CA ALA A 60 -4.64 14.70 9.19
C ALA A 60 -4.97 15.86 10.17
N ARG A 61 -6.23 15.97 10.62
CA ARG A 61 -6.65 16.95 11.62
C ARG A 61 -5.99 16.70 12.98
N ILE A 62 -6.02 15.46 13.45
CA ILE A 62 -5.38 15.05 14.71
C ILE A 62 -3.88 15.35 14.65
N GLN A 63 -3.22 14.98 13.56
CA GLN A 63 -1.79 15.27 13.39
C GLN A 63 -1.49 16.77 13.43
N ALA A 64 -2.28 17.60 12.75
CA ALA A 64 -2.08 19.06 12.72
C ALA A 64 -2.23 19.71 14.10
N VAL A 65 -3.11 19.18 14.96
CA VAL A 65 -3.28 19.68 16.33
C VAL A 65 -2.13 19.21 17.23
N LEU A 66 -1.76 17.93 17.16
CA LEU A 66 -0.66 17.37 17.94
C LEU A 66 0.69 18.01 17.60
N GLU A 67 0.93 18.35 16.33
CA GLU A 67 2.15 19.05 15.88
C GLU A 67 2.31 20.43 16.51
N LYS A 68 1.21 21.15 16.76
CA LYS A 68 1.25 22.46 17.46
C LYS A 68 1.74 22.33 18.90
N GLN A 69 1.50 21.18 19.53
CA GLN A 69 1.95 20.86 20.88
C GLN A 69 3.32 20.17 20.91
N GLY A 70 3.99 20.04 19.76
CA GLY A 70 5.31 19.40 19.64
C GLY A 70 5.27 17.87 19.65
N PHE A 71 4.09 17.27 19.50
CA PHE A 71 3.94 15.83 19.31
C PHE A 71 3.83 15.48 17.83
N SER A 72 4.15 14.25 17.47
CA SER A 72 3.94 13.76 16.11
C SER A 72 3.22 12.44 16.16
N LEU A 73 2.12 12.30 15.41
CA LEU A 73 1.49 10.99 15.26
C LEU A 73 2.51 10.06 14.60
N VAL A 74 2.94 9.01 15.31
CA VAL A 74 3.68 7.91 14.69
C VAL A 74 2.68 7.24 13.77
N SER A 75 3.03 7.33 12.50
CA SER A 75 2.22 7.14 11.32
C SER A 75 1.72 5.71 11.12
N ASP A 76 1.47 4.91 12.16
CA ASP A 76 1.03 3.52 12.03
C ASP A 76 -0.20 3.39 11.15
N ALA A 77 -1.15 4.34 11.21
CA ALA A 77 -2.31 4.33 10.32
C ALA A 77 -1.95 4.65 8.85
N LYS A 78 -1.05 5.62 8.61
CA LYS A 78 -0.59 5.95 7.24
C LYS A 78 0.28 4.83 6.68
N VAL A 79 1.21 4.30 7.47
CA VAL A 79 2.07 3.15 7.14
C VAL A 79 1.22 1.90 6.90
N THR A 80 0.21 1.65 7.74
CA THR A 80 -0.75 0.54 7.55
C THR A 80 -1.57 0.73 6.29
N LEU A 81 -2.02 1.96 5.98
CA LEU A 81 -2.75 2.25 4.75
C LEU A 81 -1.87 2.07 3.51
N ILE A 82 -0.63 2.55 3.52
CA ILE A 82 0.35 2.30 2.45
C ILE A 82 0.58 0.81 2.28
N GLN A 83 0.78 0.08 3.37
CA GLN A 83 1.00 -1.36 3.32
C GLN A 83 -0.25 -2.09 2.81
N ARG A 84 -1.45 -1.60 3.14
CA ARG A 84 -2.72 -2.12 2.63
C ARG A 84 -2.85 -1.88 1.14
N ILE A 85 -2.53 -0.68 0.65
CA ILE A 85 -2.49 -0.35 -0.79
C ILE A 85 -1.55 -1.32 -1.52
N LYS A 86 -0.31 -1.48 -1.03
CA LYS A 86 0.68 -2.40 -1.61
C LYS A 86 0.16 -3.83 -1.66
N THR A 87 -0.41 -4.30 -0.55
CA THR A 87 -0.97 -5.66 -0.42
C THR A 87 -2.12 -5.89 -1.41
N LEU A 88 -3.05 -4.94 -1.54
CA LEU A 88 -4.17 -5.04 -2.49
C LEU A 88 -3.67 -5.10 -3.94
N ILE A 89 -2.66 -4.30 -4.28
CA ILE A 89 -2.05 -4.30 -5.61
C ILE A 89 -1.42 -5.65 -5.90
N GLU A 90 -0.60 -6.17 -4.99
CA GLU A 90 0.08 -7.46 -5.17
C GLU A 90 -0.90 -8.62 -5.26
N GLN A 91 -1.89 -8.68 -4.37
CA GLN A 91 -2.94 -9.71 -4.40
C GLN A 91 -3.73 -9.67 -5.70
N THR A 92 -3.98 -8.48 -6.24
CA THR A 92 -4.66 -8.35 -7.52
C THR A 92 -3.76 -8.84 -8.66
N LEU A 93 -2.50 -8.42 -8.70
CA LEU A 93 -1.54 -8.78 -9.75
C LEU A 93 -1.10 -10.25 -9.75
N ASN A 94 -1.18 -10.93 -8.60
CA ASN A 94 -0.81 -12.34 -8.44
C ASN A 94 -1.92 -13.31 -8.86
N ARG A 95 -3.16 -12.86 -9.03
CA ARG A 95 -4.21 -13.72 -9.56
C ARG A 95 -3.92 -13.96 -11.04
N ASP A 96 -3.88 -15.23 -11.44
CA ASP A 96 -3.33 -15.69 -12.72
C ASP A 96 -4.00 -15.12 -13.97
N ASP A 97 -5.15 -14.47 -13.83
CA ASP A 97 -5.83 -13.81 -14.93
C ASP A 97 -6.43 -12.43 -14.54
N LEU A 98 -5.69 -11.35 -14.83
CA LEU A 98 -6.22 -9.98 -14.69
C LEU A 98 -7.24 -9.62 -15.78
N SER A 99 -7.35 -10.44 -16.83
CA SER A 99 -8.14 -10.12 -18.02
C SER A 99 -9.64 -10.25 -17.81
N GLU A 100 -10.08 -11.22 -16.99
CA GLU A 100 -11.51 -11.47 -16.74
C GLU A 100 -12.23 -10.29 -16.09
N ARG A 101 -11.50 -9.36 -15.46
CA ARG A 101 -12.12 -8.26 -14.70
C ARG A 101 -11.86 -6.85 -15.23
N LYS A 102 -11.01 -6.64 -16.25
CA LYS A 102 -10.62 -5.29 -16.73
C LYS A 102 -10.44 -4.29 -15.56
N ILE A 103 -9.73 -4.70 -14.51
CA ILE A 103 -9.71 -3.95 -13.25
C ILE A 103 -9.01 -2.61 -13.47
N ARG A 104 -9.76 -1.53 -13.29
CA ARG A 104 -9.20 -0.19 -13.13
C ARG A 104 -8.74 -0.07 -11.70
N PHE A 105 -7.42 -0.08 -11.48
CA PHE A 105 -6.84 0.01 -10.13
C PHE A 105 -7.29 1.29 -9.39
N SER A 106 -7.59 2.37 -10.11
CA SER A 106 -8.20 3.57 -9.53
C SER A 106 -9.49 3.27 -8.80
N ASP A 107 -10.42 2.62 -9.50
CA ASP A 107 -11.79 2.40 -9.04
C ASP A 107 -11.82 1.29 -7.98
N PHE A 108 -10.98 0.27 -8.19
CA PHE A 108 -10.80 -0.83 -7.25
C PHE A 108 -10.24 -0.35 -5.91
N LEU A 109 -9.11 0.38 -5.91
CA LEU A 109 -8.51 0.86 -4.67
C LEU A 109 -9.40 1.87 -3.97
N ALA A 110 -10.10 2.73 -4.73
CA ALA A 110 -11.02 3.68 -4.16
C ALA A 110 -12.20 3.01 -3.44
N THR A 111 -12.74 1.94 -4.03
CA THR A 111 -13.85 1.17 -3.46
C THR A 111 -13.41 0.37 -2.24
N GLU A 112 -12.31 -0.39 -2.35
CA GLU A 112 -11.82 -1.27 -1.26
C GLU A 112 -11.33 -0.48 -0.04
N LEU A 113 -10.82 0.73 -0.24
CA LEU A 113 -10.32 1.59 0.84
C LEU A 113 -11.30 2.69 1.24
N SER A 114 -12.47 2.78 0.59
CA SER A 114 -13.48 3.82 0.82
C SER A 114 -12.90 5.24 0.76
N MET A 115 -12.01 5.50 -0.18
CA MET A 115 -11.28 6.77 -0.33
C MET A 115 -11.18 7.18 -1.80
N SER A 116 -11.06 8.48 -2.07
CA SER A 116 -10.78 8.92 -3.43
C SER A 116 -9.38 8.47 -3.89
N TYR A 117 -9.24 8.14 -5.18
CA TYR A 117 -7.94 7.78 -5.74
C TYR A 117 -6.92 8.92 -5.62
N ASP A 118 -7.36 10.17 -5.72
CA ASP A 118 -6.49 11.34 -5.58
C ASP A 118 -5.89 11.41 -4.17
N THR A 119 -6.70 11.17 -3.13
CA THR A 119 -6.23 11.10 -1.75
C THR A 119 -5.24 9.95 -1.56
N LEU A 120 -5.55 8.77 -2.10
CA LEU A 120 -4.67 7.60 -2.03
C LEU A 120 -3.34 7.85 -2.74
N SER A 121 -3.38 8.47 -3.93
CA SER A 121 -2.20 8.77 -4.74
C SER A 121 -1.31 9.83 -4.07
N ALA A 122 -1.89 10.89 -3.51
CA ALA A 122 -1.16 11.92 -2.78
C ALA A 122 -0.47 11.34 -1.53
N LEU A 123 -1.20 10.54 -0.74
CA LEU A 123 -0.66 9.88 0.45
C LEU A 123 0.46 8.89 0.09
N PHE A 124 0.27 8.10 -0.96
CA PHE A 124 1.30 7.18 -1.45
C PHE A 124 2.55 7.91 -1.93
N SER A 125 2.39 8.98 -2.70
CA SER A 125 3.51 9.77 -3.23
C SER A 125 4.32 10.41 -2.12
N ALA A 126 3.66 10.97 -1.10
CA ALA A 126 4.31 11.56 0.06
C ALA A 126 5.12 10.54 0.87
N SER A 127 4.67 9.27 0.93
CA SER A 127 5.34 8.22 1.70
C SER A 127 6.45 7.50 0.92
N GLU A 128 6.22 7.21 -0.37
CA GLU A 128 7.08 6.30 -1.16
C GLU A 128 7.97 7.04 -2.16
N GLY A 129 7.83 8.37 -2.29
CA GLY A 129 8.62 9.17 -3.23
C GLY A 129 8.25 8.95 -4.70
N GLN A 130 7.19 8.19 -4.99
CA GLN A 130 6.67 7.97 -6.35
C GLN A 130 5.15 7.85 -6.37
N THR A 131 4.54 8.17 -7.51
CA THR A 131 3.09 8.10 -7.65
C THR A 131 2.56 6.68 -7.55
N LEU A 132 1.35 6.53 -7.05
CA LEU A 132 0.66 5.25 -6.95
C LEU A 132 0.51 4.58 -8.32
N GLU A 133 0.18 5.37 -9.35
CA GLU A 133 0.10 4.87 -10.73
C GLU A 133 1.43 4.31 -11.22
N ARG A 134 2.54 5.02 -10.97
CA ARG A 134 3.88 4.55 -11.34
C ARG A 134 4.22 3.24 -10.64
N TYR A 135 3.94 3.14 -9.34
CA TYR A 135 4.15 1.91 -8.59
C TYR A 135 3.36 0.73 -9.18
N ILE A 136 2.07 0.93 -9.52
CA ILE A 136 1.24 -0.10 -10.16
C ILE A 136 1.84 -0.55 -11.50
N ILE A 137 2.29 0.40 -12.33
CA ILE A 137 2.93 0.10 -13.61
C ILE A 137 4.21 -0.73 -13.41
N GLU A 138 5.05 -0.36 -12.45
CA GLU A 138 6.30 -1.08 -12.14
C GLU A 138 6.02 -2.50 -11.64
N ARG A 139 5.07 -2.68 -10.73
CA ARG A 139 4.66 -4.01 -10.25
C ARG A 139 4.05 -4.88 -11.36
N ARG A 140 3.23 -4.29 -12.23
CA ARG A 140 2.69 -4.99 -13.41
C ARG A 140 3.80 -5.39 -14.37
N LEU A 141 4.79 -4.53 -14.58
CA LEU A 141 5.94 -4.81 -15.43
C LEU A 141 6.79 -5.95 -14.85
N ASP A 142 6.95 -6.02 -13.54
CA ASP A 142 7.67 -7.13 -12.91
C ASP A 142 6.97 -8.47 -13.15
N LYS A 143 5.63 -8.50 -13.17
CA LYS A 143 4.86 -9.68 -13.59
C LYS A 143 5.06 -10.02 -15.07
N VAL A 144 5.15 -9.02 -15.95
CA VAL A 144 5.48 -9.24 -17.36
C VAL A 144 6.86 -9.89 -17.48
N LYS A 145 7.88 -9.38 -16.77
CA LYS A 145 9.23 -9.95 -16.78
C LYS A 145 9.24 -11.40 -16.28
N GLU A 146 8.50 -11.68 -15.21
CA GLU A 146 8.35 -13.02 -14.65
C GLU A 146 7.77 -13.98 -15.71
N ARG A 147 6.64 -13.63 -16.33
CA ARG A 147 6.01 -14.44 -17.38
C ARG A 147 6.89 -14.60 -18.61
N LEU A 148 7.64 -13.57 -19.01
CA LEU A 148 8.58 -13.66 -20.13
C LEU A 148 9.69 -14.69 -19.90
N VAL A 149 10.10 -14.90 -18.65
CA VAL A 149 11.23 -15.80 -18.32
C VAL A 149 10.74 -17.20 -17.98
N TYR A 150 9.69 -17.31 -17.17
CA TYR A 150 9.27 -18.57 -16.53
C TYR A 150 8.07 -19.25 -17.20
N SER A 151 7.56 -18.71 -18.30
CA SER A 151 6.46 -19.33 -19.05
C SER A 151 6.75 -19.36 -20.55
N ASP A 152 5.97 -20.16 -21.28
CA ASP A 152 5.98 -20.24 -22.74
C ASP A 152 4.90 -19.39 -23.40
N LEU A 153 4.27 -18.48 -22.63
CA LEU A 153 3.20 -17.61 -23.12
C LEU A 153 3.69 -16.69 -24.25
N SER A 154 2.82 -16.50 -25.23
CA SER A 154 2.96 -15.49 -26.27
C SER A 154 2.86 -14.08 -25.68
N LEU A 155 3.39 -13.08 -26.40
CA LEU A 155 3.24 -11.68 -25.97
C LEU A 155 1.77 -11.23 -25.89
N SER A 156 0.89 -11.85 -26.70
CA SER A 156 -0.55 -11.59 -26.66
C SER A 156 -1.17 -12.09 -25.36
N GLU A 157 -0.87 -13.34 -24.97
CA GLU A 157 -1.35 -13.91 -23.72
C GLU A 157 -0.79 -13.17 -22.51
N ILE A 158 0.49 -12.79 -22.53
CA ILE A 158 1.10 -12.00 -21.46
C ILE A 158 0.42 -10.63 -21.36
N ALA A 159 0.20 -9.94 -22.49
CA ALA A 159 -0.49 -8.65 -22.48
C ALA A 159 -1.91 -8.78 -21.89
N HIS A 160 -2.63 -9.82 -22.28
CA HIS A 160 -3.97 -10.13 -21.78
C HIS A 160 -3.96 -10.39 -20.27
N GLN A 161 -3.16 -11.36 -19.80
CA GLN A 161 -3.09 -11.77 -18.39
C GLN A 161 -2.50 -10.68 -17.47
N THR A 162 -1.73 -9.74 -18.01
CA THR A 162 -1.18 -8.61 -17.24
C THR A 162 -2.02 -7.33 -17.36
N GLY A 163 -3.18 -7.39 -18.03
CA GLY A 163 -4.15 -6.30 -18.09
C GLY A 163 -3.75 -5.14 -19.00
N TYR A 164 -2.94 -5.39 -20.03
CA TYR A 164 -2.70 -4.43 -21.11
C TYR A 164 -3.78 -4.55 -22.19
N SER A 165 -4.19 -3.41 -22.73
CA SER A 165 -5.19 -3.36 -23.80
C SER A 165 -4.69 -3.94 -25.13
N SER A 166 -3.37 -3.98 -25.34
CA SER A 166 -2.77 -4.52 -26.56
C SER A 166 -1.29 -4.86 -26.38
N VAL A 167 -0.77 -5.73 -27.26
CA VAL A 167 0.67 -6.07 -27.34
C VAL A 167 1.54 -4.84 -27.63
N PRO A 168 1.16 -3.91 -28.54
CA PRO A 168 1.90 -2.67 -28.72
C PRO A 168 1.99 -1.81 -27.45
N HIS A 169 0.90 -1.72 -26.68
CA HIS A 169 0.90 -0.98 -25.41
C HIS A 169 1.89 -1.59 -24.42
N LEU A 170 1.84 -2.92 -24.24
CA LEU A 170 2.82 -3.64 -23.41
C LEU A 170 4.24 -3.40 -23.89
N SER A 171 4.50 -3.57 -25.19
CA SER A 171 5.85 -3.50 -25.76
C SER A 171 6.45 -2.11 -25.63
N ASN A 172 5.67 -1.05 -25.87
CA ASN A 172 6.11 0.33 -25.74
C ASN A 172 6.41 0.68 -24.27
N GLN A 173 5.53 0.30 -23.34
CA GLN A 173 5.74 0.55 -21.91
C GLN A 173 6.93 -0.25 -21.39
N PHE A 174 7.08 -1.51 -21.79
CA PHE A 174 8.21 -2.37 -21.41
C PHE A 174 9.54 -1.79 -21.90
N LYS A 175 9.62 -1.39 -23.17
CA LYS A 175 10.83 -0.77 -23.73
C LYS A 175 11.18 0.55 -23.06
N ARG A 176 10.19 1.40 -22.77
CA ARG A 176 10.40 2.67 -22.08
C ARG A 176 10.99 2.47 -20.67
N LEU A 177 10.54 1.46 -19.95
CA LEU A 177 10.94 1.24 -18.55
C LEU A 177 12.18 0.35 -18.39
N THR A 178 12.46 -0.55 -19.34
CA THR A 178 13.60 -1.49 -19.26
C THR A 178 14.73 -1.17 -20.23
N GLY A 179 14.49 -0.32 -21.23
CA GLY A 179 15.41 -0.09 -22.35
C GLY A 179 15.42 -1.21 -23.41
N LEU A 180 14.74 -2.33 -23.17
CA LEU A 180 14.79 -3.53 -24.02
C LEU A 180 13.40 -3.87 -24.58
N SER A 181 13.34 -4.54 -25.74
CA SER A 181 12.07 -5.10 -26.19
C SER A 181 11.71 -6.36 -25.37
N PRO A 182 10.42 -6.68 -25.19
CA PRO A 182 10.00 -7.92 -24.51
C PRO A 182 10.64 -9.19 -25.10
N THR A 183 10.71 -9.27 -26.43
CA THR A 183 11.31 -10.42 -27.14
C THR A 183 12.80 -10.53 -26.87
N PHE A 184 13.53 -9.42 -26.95
CA PHE A 184 14.97 -9.40 -26.65
C PHE A 184 15.23 -9.76 -25.19
N PHE A 185 14.42 -9.24 -24.26
CA PHE A 185 14.50 -9.58 -22.85
C PHE A 185 14.31 -11.08 -22.60
N ARG A 186 13.36 -11.72 -23.28
CA ARG A 186 13.11 -13.16 -23.21
C ARG A 186 14.34 -13.97 -23.62
N THR A 187 14.96 -13.63 -24.76
CA THR A 187 16.16 -14.31 -25.27
C THR A 187 17.33 -14.20 -24.28
N VAL A 188 17.70 -12.98 -23.89
CA VAL A 188 18.86 -12.73 -23.01
C VAL A 188 18.74 -13.47 -21.67
N ARG A 189 17.54 -13.57 -21.12
CA ARG A 189 17.32 -14.24 -19.83
C ARG A 189 17.34 -15.76 -19.93
N ARG A 190 16.78 -16.33 -21.00
CA ARG A 190 16.84 -17.78 -21.25
C ARG A 190 18.28 -18.24 -21.47
N ASP A 191 19.06 -17.49 -22.24
CA ASP A 191 20.48 -17.80 -22.48
C ASP A 191 21.29 -17.77 -21.18
N LYS A 192 21.05 -16.75 -20.32
CA LYS A 192 21.68 -16.65 -19.01
C LYS A 192 21.32 -17.81 -18.07
N GLN A 193 20.08 -18.29 -18.10
CA GLN A 193 19.64 -19.44 -17.30
C GLN A 193 20.24 -20.77 -17.82
N ALA A 194 20.37 -20.92 -19.14
CA ALA A 194 21.00 -22.11 -19.73
C ALA A 194 22.50 -22.20 -19.40
N LEU A 195 23.21 -21.07 -19.35
CA LEU A 195 24.61 -20.99 -18.94
C LEU A 195 24.82 -21.33 -17.46
N GLN A 196 23.90 -20.92 -16.58
CA GLN A 196 23.98 -21.21 -15.14
C GLN A 196 23.72 -22.68 -14.79
N GLN A 197 22.96 -23.40 -15.62
CA GLN A 197 22.66 -24.84 -15.42
C GLN A 197 23.75 -25.78 -15.94
N GLN A 198 24.76 -25.28 -16.65
CA GLN A 198 25.89 -26.07 -17.17
C GLN A 198 27.16 -25.98 -16.31
N THR A 199 27.14 -25.18 -15.25
CA THR A 199 28.32 -24.91 -14.39
C THR A 199 28.15 -25.45 -12.95
N GLY A 200 27.14 -26.29 -12.70
CA GLY A 200 26.90 -26.95 -11.41
C GLY A 200 26.83 -28.46 -11.58
#